data_AF-A0A060W3Q9-F1
#
_entry.id   AF-A0A060W3Q9-F1
#
_cell.length_a   1.000
_cell.length_b   1.000
_cell.length_c   1.000
_cell.angle_alpha   90.00
_cell.angle_beta   90.00
_cell.angle_gamma   90.00
#
_symmetry.space_group_name_H-M   'P 1'
#
loop_
_entity.id
_entity.type
_entity.pdbx_description
1 polymer ?
#
loop_
_entity_poly.entity_id
_entity_poly.type
_entity_poly.pdbx_seq_one_letter_code
_entity_poly.pdbx_strand_id
1 'polypeptide(L)'
;MALLKSSKVISSIGTFSPSLGVLSTRNSSWWGGVQMGPPDPILGVSEAFKRDTSPKKMNLGVGAYRDDHGKPFVLDCVRKVGIPLQPV
;
A
#
# COMPACT_ATOMS: atom_id res chain seq x y z
N MET A 1 61.57 35.82 -36.14
CA MET A 1 61.12 36.58 -34.94
C MET A 1 59.99 35.76 -34.32
N ALA A 2 60.25 34.89 -33.35
CA ALA A 2 60.25 35.22 -31.90
C ALA A 2 58.98 36.02 -31.54
N LEU A 3 58.06 35.54 -30.71
CA LEU A 3 58.33 35.25 -29.30
C LEU A 3 57.23 34.37 -28.69
N LEU A 4 57.65 33.22 -28.17
CA LEU A 4 56.90 32.33 -27.29
C LEU A 4 56.65 33.02 -25.94
N LYS A 5 55.39 33.12 -25.50
CA LYS A 5 55.05 33.46 -24.10
C LYS A 5 54.35 32.26 -23.46
N SER A 6 55.18 31.43 -22.84
CA SER A 6 54.84 30.44 -21.82
C SER A 6 54.11 31.10 -20.64
N SER A 7 53.15 30.41 -20.02
CA SER A 7 53.08 30.29 -18.54
C SER A 7 51.94 29.37 -18.05
N LYS A 8 52.38 28.29 -17.37
CA LYS A 8 51.74 27.57 -16.25
C LYS A 8 50.44 26.79 -16.51
N VAL A 9 50.64 25.54 -16.93
CA VAL A 9 49.77 24.41 -16.59
C VAL A 9 49.93 24.15 -15.09
N ILE A 10 48.92 24.51 -14.29
CA ILE A 10 48.84 24.09 -12.89
C ILE A 10 48.12 22.74 -12.86
N SER A 11 48.93 21.70 -12.66
CA SER A 11 48.47 20.39 -12.22
C SER A 11 47.78 20.54 -10.86
N SER A 12 46.47 20.27 -10.83
CA SER A 12 45.78 19.78 -9.64
C SER A 12 44.71 18.81 -10.12
N ILE A 13 45.14 17.59 -10.42
CA ILE A 13 44.28 16.41 -10.44
C ILE A 13 43.89 16.09 -9.00
N GLY A 14 43.03 16.94 -8.42
CA GLY A 14 42.22 16.52 -7.29
C GLY A 14 41.34 15.38 -7.79
N THR A 15 41.46 14.22 -7.16
CA THR A 15 40.55 13.09 -7.32
C THR A 15 39.13 13.52 -6.94
N PHE A 16 38.42 14.13 -7.87
CA PHE A 16 36.96 14.13 -7.87
C PHE A 16 36.55 12.69 -8.15
N SER A 17 36.40 11.91 -7.09
CA SER A 17 35.62 10.68 -7.17
C SER A 17 34.19 11.14 -7.40
N PRO A 18 33.57 10.93 -8.58
CA PRO A 18 32.13 11.02 -8.65
C PRO A 18 31.65 9.82 -7.84
N SER A 19 31.31 10.03 -6.57
CA SER A 19 30.34 9.13 -5.95
C SER A 19 29.10 9.31 -6.81
N LEU A 20 28.96 8.46 -7.84
CA LEU A 20 27.70 8.25 -8.54
C LEU A 20 26.73 7.84 -7.45
N GLY A 21 26.11 8.83 -6.81
CA GLY A 21 24.89 8.62 -6.06
C GLY A 21 23.95 8.00 -7.05
N VAL A 22 23.64 6.72 -6.87
CA VAL A 22 22.63 6.01 -7.64
C VAL A 22 21.34 6.79 -7.42
N LEU A 23 21.01 7.66 -8.38
CA LEU A 23 19.75 8.37 -8.36
C LEU A 23 18.71 7.30 -8.66
N SER A 24 18.03 6.83 -7.61
CA SER A 24 16.94 5.86 -7.73
C SER A 24 15.87 6.47 -8.62
N THR A 25 15.83 6.08 -9.89
CA THR A 25 14.77 6.45 -10.81
C THR A 25 13.47 5.87 -10.25
N ARG A 26 12.68 6.71 -9.58
CA ARG A 26 11.34 6.33 -9.11
C ARG A 26 10.55 5.90 -10.34
N ASN A 27 10.22 4.61 -10.40
CA ASN A 27 9.41 4.06 -11.47
C ASN A 27 8.04 4.75 -11.38
N SER A 28 7.70 5.60 -12.36
CA SER A 28 6.39 6.24 -12.41
C SER A 28 5.35 5.14 -12.59
N SER A 29 4.59 4.82 -11.54
CA SER A 29 3.50 3.87 -11.67
C SER A 29 2.38 4.55 -12.46
N TRP A 30 1.83 3.83 -13.44
CA TRP A 30 0.65 4.28 -14.21
C TRP A 30 -0.52 4.71 -13.30
N TRP A 31 -0.57 4.15 -12.09
CA TRP A 31 -1.59 4.37 -11.08
C TRP A 31 -1.22 5.40 -9.99
N GLY A 32 -0.03 6.01 -10.04
CA GLY A 32 0.48 6.84 -8.95
C GLY A 32 -0.34 8.11 -8.66
N GLY A 33 -1.17 8.54 -9.61
CA GLY A 33 -2.07 9.68 -9.46
C GLY A 33 -3.54 9.33 -9.21
N VAL A 34 -3.88 8.03 -9.09
CA VAL A 34 -5.29 7.62 -8.92
C VAL A 34 -5.71 7.81 -7.46
N GLN A 35 -6.63 8.74 -7.27
CA GLN A 35 -7.28 9.01 -5.99
C GLN A 35 -8.16 7.82 -5.58
N MET A 36 -8.19 7.53 -4.28
CA MET A 36 -9.09 6.51 -3.74
C MET A 36 -10.54 6.95 -3.94
N GLY A 37 -11.37 6.06 -4.48
CA GLY A 37 -12.81 6.29 -4.58
C GLY A 37 -13.48 6.39 -3.19
N PRO A 38 -14.68 6.98 -3.09
CA PRO A 38 -15.41 7.01 -1.84
C PRO A 38 -15.66 5.57 -1.33
N PRO A 39 -15.52 5.32 -0.02
CA PRO A 39 -15.76 4.00 0.55
C PRO A 39 -17.21 3.58 0.32
N ASP A 40 -17.42 2.31 0.02
CA ASP A 40 -18.75 1.76 -0.24
C ASP A 40 -19.65 1.95 1.01
N PRO A 41 -20.85 2.55 0.87
CA PRO A 41 -21.73 2.83 2.01
C PRO A 41 -22.12 1.59 2.84
N ILE A 42 -22.18 0.40 2.22
CA ILE A 42 -22.54 -0.86 2.88
C ILE A 42 -21.33 -1.46 3.60
N LEU A 43 -20.14 -1.37 3.00
CA LEU A 43 -18.90 -1.81 3.64
C LEU A 43 -18.45 -0.87 4.77
N GLY A 44 -18.72 0.43 4.64
CA GLY A 44 -18.38 1.44 5.64
C GLY A 44 -19.02 1.19 7.01
N VAL A 45 -20.25 0.65 7.04
CA VAL A 45 -20.93 0.27 8.29
C VAL A 45 -20.22 -0.90 8.99
N SER A 46 -19.71 -1.86 8.22
CA SER A 46 -18.93 -2.97 8.77
C SER A 46 -17.56 -2.52 9.27
N GLU A 47 -16.91 -1.57 8.60
CA GLU A 47 -15.67 -0.97 9.08
C GLU A 47 -15.88 -0.16 10.37
N ALA A 48 -16.94 0.64 10.44
CA ALA A 48 -17.31 1.36 11.64
C ALA A 48 -17.59 0.39 12.80
N PHE A 49 -18.29 -0.72 12.54
CA PHE A 49 -18.50 -1.78 13.52
C PHE A 49 -17.19 -2.46 13.96
N LYS A 50 -16.24 -2.69 13.04
CA LYS A 50 -14.92 -3.24 13.39
C LYS A 50 -14.12 -2.26 14.28
N ARG A 51 -14.23 -0.94 14.05
CA ARG A 51 -13.54 0.11 14.82
C ARG A 51 -14.16 0.39 16.20
N ASP A 52 -15.44 0.10 16.41
CA ASP A 52 -16.10 0.31 17.71
C ASP A 52 -15.56 -0.63 18.79
N THR A 53 -15.27 -0.12 20.00
CA THR A 53 -14.76 -0.88 21.14
C THR A 53 -15.85 -1.29 22.14
N SER A 54 -17.10 -0.83 21.93
CA SER A 54 -18.22 -1.14 22.82
C SER A 54 -18.47 -2.64 22.92
N PRO A 55 -18.57 -3.21 24.13
CA PRO A 55 -18.86 -4.63 24.31
C PRO A 55 -20.30 -5.02 23.95
N LYS A 56 -21.19 -4.04 23.72
CA LYS A 56 -22.61 -4.25 23.35
C LYS A 56 -22.90 -3.90 21.89
N LYS A 57 -21.87 -3.74 21.04
CA LYS A 57 -22.05 -3.40 19.62
C LYS A 57 -22.73 -4.54 18.86
N MET A 58 -23.62 -4.19 17.93
CA MET A 58 -24.30 -5.14 17.04
C MET A 58 -24.20 -4.67 15.58
N ASN A 59 -23.77 -5.55 14.67
CA ASN A 59 -23.68 -5.22 13.24
C ASN A 59 -25.01 -5.54 12.55
N LEU A 60 -25.78 -4.48 12.24
CA LEU A 60 -27.06 -4.51 11.52
C LEU A 60 -26.93 -4.03 10.05
N GLY A 61 -25.71 -3.80 9.56
CA GLY A 61 -25.48 -3.24 8.22
C GLY A 61 -25.49 -4.31 7.13
N VAL A 62 -24.51 -5.22 7.17
CA VAL A 62 -24.41 -6.30 6.19
C VAL A 62 -25.33 -7.44 6.61
N GLY A 63 -26.24 -7.86 5.72
CA GLY A 63 -27.16 -8.99 5.90
C GLY A 63 -26.48 -10.36 5.89
N ALA A 64 -25.43 -10.53 6.69
CA ALA A 64 -24.73 -11.80 6.86
C ALA A 64 -25.40 -12.63 7.94
N TYR A 65 -25.73 -13.89 7.62
CA TYR A 65 -26.36 -14.80 8.57
C TYR A 65 -25.38 -15.14 9.70
N ARG A 66 -25.86 -15.02 10.94
CA ARG A 66 -25.08 -15.25 12.15
C ARG A 66 -25.79 -16.23 13.08
N ASP A 67 -25.02 -16.92 13.90
CA ASP A 67 -25.53 -17.80 14.96
C ASP A 67 -26.02 -17.01 16.19
N ASP A 68 -26.52 -17.73 17.20
CA ASP A 68 -27.01 -17.15 18.46
C ASP A 68 -25.95 -16.38 19.25
N HIS A 69 -24.66 -16.59 18.92
CA HIS A 69 -23.52 -15.90 19.52
C HIS A 69 -23.00 -14.74 18.65
N GLY A 70 -23.68 -14.41 17.55
CA GLY A 70 -23.30 -13.35 16.64
C GLY A 70 -22.06 -13.65 15.79
N LYS A 71 -21.70 -14.93 15.60
CA LYS A 71 -20.60 -15.36 14.72
C LYS A 71 -21.11 -15.74 13.33
N PRO A 72 -20.28 -15.67 12.27
CA PRO A 72 -20.68 -16.13 10.94
C PRO A 72 -21.12 -17.59 10.95
N PHE A 73 -22.32 -17.87 10.46
CA PHE A 73 -22.86 -19.23 10.43
C PHE A 73 -22.73 -19.84 9.04
N VAL A 74 -22.10 -21.00 8.99
CA VAL A 74 -21.91 -21.78 7.76
C VAL A 74 -22.93 -22.91 7.74
N LEU A 75 -23.56 -23.14 6.59
CA LEU A 75 -24.51 -24.24 6.40
C LEU A 75 -23.81 -25.60 6.25
N ASP A 76 -24.42 -26.67 6.78
CA ASP A 76 -23.88 -28.03 6.69
C ASP A 76 -23.70 -28.55 5.26
N CYS A 77 -24.61 -28.16 4.36
CA CYS A 77 -24.50 -28.51 2.94
C CYS A 77 -23.23 -27.95 2.31
N VAL A 78 -22.81 -26.74 2.69
CA VAL A 78 -21.60 -26.07 2.17
C VAL A 78 -20.33 -26.72 2.72
N ARG A 79 -20.33 -27.11 4.01
CA ARG A 79 -19.22 -27.86 4.61
C ARG A 79 -18.96 -29.19 3.89
N LYS A 80 -20.01 -29.91 3.51
CA LYS A 80 -19.91 -31.21 2.83
C LYS A 80 -19.27 -31.13 1.44
N VAL A 81 -19.37 -29.98 0.77
CA VAL A 81 -18.78 -29.75 -0.56
C VAL A 81 -17.27 -29.45 -0.47
N GLY A 82 -16.71 -29.27 0.73
CA GLY A 82 -15.26 -29.19 0.95
C GLY A 82 -14.58 -27.92 0.44
N ILE A 83 -15.36 -26.87 0.13
CA ILE A 83 -14.79 -25.59 -0.28
C ILE A 83 -14.15 -24.92 0.95
N PRO A 84 -12.85 -24.56 0.90
CA PRO A 84 -12.20 -23.84 1.99
C PRO A 84 -12.87 -22.47 2.16
N LEU A 85 -13.50 -22.26 3.31
CA LEU A 85 -14.23 -21.03 3.61
C LEU A 85 -13.25 -19.98 4.07
N GLN A 86 -13.17 -18.89 3.29
CA GLN A 86 -12.31 -17.77 3.60
C GLN A 86 -13.09 -16.83 4.55
N PRO A 87 -12.51 -16.41 5.68
CA PRO A 87 -13.15 -15.42 6.53
C PRO A 87 -13.23 -14.08 5.79
N VAL A 88 -14.43 -13.51 5.75
CA VAL A 88 -14.73 -12.16 5.22
C VAL A 88 -14.51 -11.07 6.27
#